data_AF-A0A316MFY4-F1
#
_entry.id   AF-A0A316MFY4-F1
#
_cell.length_a   1.000
_cell.length_b   1.000
_cell.length_c   1.000
_cell.angle_alpha   90.00
_cell.angle_beta   90.00
_cell.angle_gamma   90.00
#
_symmetry.space_group_name_H-M   'P 1'
#
loop_
_entity.id
_entity.type
_entity.pdbx_description
1 polymer ?
#
loop_
_entity_poly.entity_id
_entity_poly.type
_entity_poly.pdbx_seq_one_letter_code
_entity_poly.pdbx_strand_id
1 'polypeptide(L)'
;MSESSQKTGGTMDSRKMRPGLYRKIEIARKQLPDMTEEAFRDLLLDEFGVSSRKDMSVRELSRLVDIFARRGGVFVKPRRPVSPAVRRADWIEITDSMPFAKEKREILAIWHKLGYTMDSLDTRVKRAFGVECFEWLQDGGQISTLLSDLQRREKSRERKAGGGRA
;
A
#
# COMPACT_ATOMS: atom_id res chain seq x y z
N MET A 1 45.72 15.28 13.26
CA MET A 1 45.61 14.02 12.52
C MET A 1 44.47 13.24 13.18
N SER A 2 43.23 13.58 12.85
CA SER A 2 42.45 13.03 11.70
C SER A 2 41.82 11.69 12.13
N GLU A 3 40.53 11.70 12.49
CA GLU A 3 39.39 11.24 11.64
C GLU A 3 39.42 9.72 11.42
N SER A 4 38.37 8.92 11.57
CA SER A 4 36.92 9.10 11.50
C SER A 4 36.28 7.79 12.04
N SER A 5 35.26 7.85 12.89
CA SER A 5 33.83 7.80 12.50
C SER A 5 33.46 6.59 11.59
N GLN A 6 32.64 5.66 12.10
CA GLN A 6 31.32 5.29 11.53
C GLN A 6 30.60 4.15 12.28
N LYS A 7 29.60 4.55 13.08
CA LYS A 7 28.19 4.15 13.05
C LYS A 7 27.77 2.90 12.23
N THR A 8 27.16 1.89 12.88
CA THR A 8 25.96 1.15 12.42
C THR A 8 25.22 0.64 13.68
N GLY A 9 23.93 0.85 13.97
CA GLY A 9 22.78 1.11 13.12
C GLY A 9 22.19 -0.19 12.59
N GLY A 10 21.45 -0.97 13.39
CA GLY A 10 20.56 -2.00 12.82
C GLY A 10 20.30 -3.30 13.58
N THR A 11 19.97 -3.29 14.88
CA THR A 11 19.34 -4.47 15.55
C THR A 11 17.83 -4.56 15.27
N MET A 12 17.34 -3.82 14.28
CA MET A 12 15.94 -3.85 13.87
C MET A 12 15.71 -5.09 12.99
N ASP A 13 14.85 -5.98 13.50
CA ASP A 13 14.03 -6.95 12.75
C ASP A 13 14.62 -8.28 12.29
N SER A 14 15.74 -8.77 12.81
CA SER A 14 16.14 -10.18 12.55
C SER A 14 15.03 -11.19 12.90
N ARG A 15 14.27 -10.95 13.99
CA ARG A 15 13.11 -11.77 14.38
C ARG A 15 11.89 -11.59 13.47
N LYS A 16 11.62 -10.38 12.97
CA LYS A 16 10.48 -10.12 12.07
C LYS A 16 10.76 -10.50 10.61
N MET A 17 12.03 -10.59 10.22
CA MET A 17 12.44 -10.96 8.85
C MET A 17 12.38 -12.48 8.60
N ARG A 18 12.62 -13.30 9.63
CA ARG A 18 12.62 -14.78 9.52
C ARG A 18 11.29 -15.34 8.98
N PRO A 19 10.10 -14.96 9.48
CA PRO A 19 8.84 -15.45 8.94
C PRO A 19 8.66 -15.18 7.44
N GLY A 20 9.07 -13.99 6.97
CA GLY A 20 9.02 -13.64 5.56
C GLY A 20 9.95 -14.49 4.71
N LEU A 21 11.15 -14.79 5.20
CA LEU A 21 12.11 -15.67 4.53
C LEU A 21 11.65 -17.13 4.49
N TYR A 22 11.10 -17.65 5.59
CA TYR A 22 10.49 -18.98 5.60
C TYR A 22 9.35 -19.10 4.59
N ARG A 23 8.49 -18.08 4.51
CA ARG A 23 7.41 -18.07 3.54
C ARG A 23 7.93 -18.10 2.10
N LYS A 24 8.99 -17.35 1.80
CA LYS A 24 9.64 -17.40 0.47
C LYS A 24 10.21 -18.79 0.19
N ILE A 25 10.95 -19.39 1.12
CA ILE A 25 11.49 -20.74 0.96
C ILE A 25 10.38 -21.75 0.65
N GLU A 26 9.24 -21.69 1.36
CA GLU A 26 8.10 -22.57 1.08
C GLU A 26 7.48 -22.35 -0.30
N ILE A 27 7.41 -21.10 -0.75
CA ILE A 27 6.93 -20.77 -2.11
C ILE A 27 7.88 -21.36 -3.16
N ALA A 28 9.19 -21.17 -3.00
CA ALA A 28 10.18 -21.72 -3.92
C ALA A 28 10.12 -23.25 -3.98
N ARG A 29 10.05 -23.92 -2.82
CA ARG A 29 9.94 -25.38 -2.75
C ARG A 29 8.70 -25.92 -3.46
N LYS A 30 7.60 -25.16 -3.53
CA LYS A 30 6.39 -25.55 -4.27
C LYS A 30 6.49 -25.26 -5.78
N GLN A 31 7.30 -24.30 -6.17
CA GLN A 31 7.46 -23.90 -7.58
C GLN A 31 8.49 -24.76 -8.31
N LEU A 32 9.49 -25.28 -7.60
CA LEU A 32 10.57 -26.09 -8.17
C LEU A 32 10.21 -27.58 -8.12
N PRO A 33 9.95 -28.24 -9.27
CA PRO A 33 9.49 -29.63 -9.30
C PRO A 33 10.56 -30.64 -8.88
N ASP A 34 11.83 -30.27 -8.96
CA ASP A 34 13.02 -31.04 -8.56
C ASP A 34 13.39 -30.86 -7.07
N MET A 35 12.67 -30.02 -6.34
CA MET A 35 12.96 -29.68 -4.94
C MET A 35 12.18 -30.57 -3.96
N THR A 36 12.46 -31.88 -4.00
CA THR A 36 11.92 -32.83 -3.02
C THR A 36 12.44 -32.54 -1.60
N GLU A 37 11.88 -33.20 -0.58
CA GLU A 37 12.34 -33.04 0.80
C GLU A 37 13.79 -33.50 0.97
N GLU A 38 14.18 -34.57 0.27
CA GLU A 38 15.53 -35.12 0.22
C GLU A 38 16.47 -34.14 -0.47
N ALA A 39 16.13 -33.68 -1.69
CA ALA A 39 16.92 -32.70 -2.43
C ALA A 39 17.09 -31.39 -1.66
N PHE A 40 16.09 -31.00 -0.86
CA PHE A 40 16.18 -29.83 0.00
C PHE A 40 17.13 -30.04 1.18
N ARG A 41 17.15 -31.22 1.81
CA ARG A 41 18.09 -31.53 2.90
C ARG A 41 19.52 -31.62 2.39
N ASP A 42 19.72 -32.25 1.24
CA ASP A 42 21.03 -32.35 0.59
C ASP A 42 21.55 -30.95 0.25
N LEU A 43 20.69 -30.07 -0.30
CA LEU A 43 21.03 -28.67 -0.55
C LEU A 43 21.44 -27.92 0.73
N LEU A 44 20.73 -28.14 1.85
CA LEU A 44 21.06 -27.49 3.11
C LEU A 44 22.39 -28.00 3.68
N LEU A 45 22.67 -29.29 3.54
CA LEU A 45 23.91 -29.90 3.99
C LEU A 45 25.09 -29.43 3.12
N ASP A 46 24.95 -29.45 1.80
CA ASP A 46 26.01 -29.13 0.85
C ASP A 46 26.36 -27.63 0.86
N GLU A 47 25.37 -26.74 0.87
CA GLU A 47 25.60 -25.29 0.76
C GLU A 47 25.83 -24.60 2.11
N PHE A 48 25.30 -25.16 3.20
CA PHE A 48 25.27 -24.51 4.51
C PHE A 48 25.74 -25.40 5.67
N GLY A 49 25.96 -26.70 5.46
CA GLY A 49 26.39 -27.61 6.52
C GLY A 49 25.33 -27.87 7.60
N VAL A 50 24.06 -27.56 7.33
CA VAL A 50 22.96 -27.70 8.31
C VAL A 50 21.91 -28.67 7.83
N SER A 51 21.28 -29.39 8.76
CA SER A 51 20.20 -30.33 8.45
C SER A 51 18.81 -29.66 8.44
N SER A 52 18.70 -28.43 8.92
CA SER A 52 17.43 -27.74 9.06
C SER A 52 17.53 -26.23 8.86
N ARG A 53 16.56 -25.69 8.11
CA ARG A 53 16.36 -24.24 7.96
C ARG A 53 16.10 -23.49 9.28
N LYS A 54 15.76 -24.20 10.36
CA LYS A 54 15.57 -23.61 11.69
C LYS A 54 16.90 -23.13 12.28
N ASP A 55 17.98 -23.81 11.95
CA ASP A 55 19.31 -23.57 12.51
C ASP A 55 20.09 -22.48 11.75
N MET A 56 19.57 -22.05 10.60
CA MET A 56 20.13 -20.98 9.78
C MET A 56 19.91 -19.60 10.40
N SER A 57 20.91 -18.73 10.28
CA SER A 57 20.83 -17.29 10.51
C SER A 57 19.99 -16.57 9.45
N VAL A 58 19.61 -15.31 9.70
CA VAL A 58 18.86 -14.49 8.71
C VAL A 58 19.64 -14.31 7.41
N ARG A 59 20.97 -14.20 7.49
CA ARG A 59 21.84 -14.04 6.30
C ARG A 59 21.84 -15.29 5.45
N GLU A 60 21.96 -16.46 6.07
CA GLU A 60 21.91 -17.75 5.37
C GLU A 60 20.52 -18.00 4.77
N LEU A 61 19.44 -17.68 5.49
CA LEU A 61 18.07 -17.74 4.95
C LEU A 61 17.88 -16.82 3.75
N SER A 62 18.47 -15.62 3.76
CA SER A 62 18.43 -14.71 2.61
C SER A 62 19.19 -15.30 1.42
N ARG A 63 20.40 -15.84 1.66
CA ARG A 63 21.21 -16.48 0.62
C ARG A 63 20.50 -17.69 0.00
N LEU A 64 19.81 -18.49 0.81
CA LEU A 64 19.01 -19.61 0.33
C LEU A 64 17.85 -19.15 -0.57
N VAL A 65 17.18 -18.05 -0.23
CA VAL A 65 16.16 -17.43 -1.11
C VAL A 65 16.78 -16.98 -2.43
N ASP A 66 18.00 -16.44 -2.42
CA ASP A 66 18.70 -16.03 -3.66
C ASP A 66 19.08 -17.22 -4.53
N ILE A 67 19.51 -18.36 -3.94
CA ILE A 67 19.76 -19.61 -4.67
C ILE A 67 18.46 -20.08 -5.35
N PHE A 68 17.34 -20.06 -4.63
CA PHE A 68 16.05 -20.40 -5.22
C PHE A 68 15.62 -19.44 -6.33
N ALA A 69 15.88 -18.13 -6.19
CA ALA A 69 15.62 -17.17 -7.26
C ALA A 69 16.40 -17.51 -8.54
N ARG A 70 17.68 -17.88 -8.42
CA ARG A 70 18.52 -18.29 -9.55
C ARG A 70 18.07 -19.60 -10.20
N ARG A 71 17.46 -20.50 -9.42
CA ARG A 71 16.86 -21.75 -9.91
C ARG A 71 15.47 -21.57 -10.52
N GLY A 72 14.96 -20.33 -10.60
CA GLY A 72 13.66 -20.02 -11.22
C GLY A 72 12.51 -19.79 -10.24
N GLY A 73 12.78 -19.74 -8.94
CA GLY A 73 11.79 -19.37 -7.92
C GLY A 73 11.33 -17.91 -8.07
N VAL A 74 10.02 -17.70 -8.16
CA VAL A 74 9.40 -16.38 -8.36
C VAL A 74 8.70 -15.94 -7.08
N PHE A 75 9.24 -14.88 -6.46
CA PHE A 75 8.74 -14.32 -5.19
C PHE A 75 7.92 -13.04 -5.40
N VAL A 76 6.75 -13.15 -6.05
CA VAL A 76 5.85 -12.00 -6.22
C VAL A 76 5.13 -11.73 -4.89
N LYS A 77 5.03 -10.45 -4.49
CA LYS A 77 4.10 -10.07 -3.43
C LYS A 77 2.69 -10.45 -3.89
N PRO A 78 1.90 -11.19 -3.10
CA PRO A 78 0.52 -11.47 -3.49
C PRO A 78 -0.18 -10.13 -3.74
N ARG A 79 -0.87 -10.01 -4.87
CA ARG A 79 -1.78 -8.88 -5.08
C ARG A 79 -2.72 -8.88 -3.87
N ARG A 80 -2.72 -7.77 -3.13
CA ARG A 80 -3.60 -7.61 -1.97
C ARG A 80 -5.02 -7.84 -2.51
N PRO A 81 -5.77 -8.83 -2.01
CA PRO A 81 -7.14 -9.00 -2.43
C PRO A 81 -7.84 -7.67 -2.15
N VAL A 82 -8.32 -7.04 -3.21
CA VAL A 82 -9.21 -5.89 -3.08
C VAL A 82 -10.50 -6.54 -2.61
N SER A 83 -10.75 -6.53 -1.30
CA SER A 83 -12.08 -6.83 -0.78
C SER A 83 -13.05 -5.99 -1.61
N PRO A 84 -14.12 -6.55 -2.18
CA PRO A 84 -15.14 -5.72 -2.78
C PRO A 84 -15.58 -4.77 -1.67
N ALA A 85 -15.20 -3.49 -1.80
CA ALA A 85 -15.75 -2.47 -0.94
C ALA A 85 -17.27 -2.66 -1.07
N VAL A 86 -17.97 -2.69 0.07
CA VAL A 86 -19.40 -2.39 0.05
C VAL A 86 -19.46 -1.01 -0.60
N ARG A 87 -19.72 -0.97 -1.91
CA ARG A 87 -19.60 0.25 -2.70
C ARG A 87 -20.66 1.16 -2.11
N ARG A 88 -20.24 2.31 -1.56
CA ARG A 88 -21.18 3.31 -1.11
C ARG A 88 -22.06 3.67 -2.30
N ALA A 89 -23.33 4.00 -2.04
CA ALA A 89 -24.19 4.55 -3.08
C ALA A 89 -23.46 5.71 -3.79
N ASP A 90 -23.58 5.78 -5.12
CA ASP A 90 -22.89 6.79 -5.93
C ASP A 90 -23.42 8.22 -5.67
N TRP A 91 -24.46 8.36 -4.84
CA TRP A 91 -25.10 9.62 -4.49
C TRP A 91 -25.21 9.79 -2.97
N ILE A 92 -25.08 11.03 -2.51
CA ILE A 92 -25.31 11.45 -1.13
C ILE A 92 -26.44 12.46 -1.16
N GLU A 93 -27.51 12.19 -0.42
CA GLU A 93 -28.58 13.17 -0.21
C GLU A 93 -28.11 14.28 0.72
N ILE A 94 -28.18 15.53 0.27
CA ILE A 94 -27.96 16.69 1.13
C ILE A 94 -29.29 17.43 1.27
N THR A 95 -29.94 17.27 2.42
CA THR A 95 -31.18 17.98 2.74
C THR A 95 -30.88 19.44 3.14
N ASP A 96 -31.84 20.35 2.96
CA ASP A 96 -31.66 21.77 3.35
C ASP A 96 -31.47 21.96 4.87
N SER A 97 -31.86 20.98 5.67
CA SER A 97 -31.65 20.95 7.12
C SER A 97 -30.21 20.63 7.54
N MET A 98 -29.36 20.18 6.62
CA MET A 98 -27.96 19.86 6.96
C MET A 98 -27.11 21.13 7.11
N PRO A 99 -26.17 21.16 8.07
CA PRO A 99 -25.19 22.23 8.16
C PRO A 99 -24.40 22.37 6.86
N PHE A 100 -24.29 23.61 6.37
CA PHE A 100 -23.55 23.95 5.15
C PHE A 100 -24.04 23.19 3.91
N ALA A 101 -25.36 22.95 3.80
CA ALA A 101 -25.96 22.19 2.71
C ALA A 101 -25.57 22.72 1.32
N LYS A 102 -25.47 24.03 1.15
CA LYS A 102 -25.09 24.66 -0.13
C LYS A 102 -23.66 24.30 -0.51
N GLU A 103 -22.72 24.48 0.40
CA GLU A 103 -21.30 24.18 0.22
C GLU A 103 -21.09 22.67 0.00
N LYS A 104 -21.85 21.83 0.71
CA LYS A 104 -21.80 20.38 0.52
C LYS A 104 -22.25 19.96 -0.88
N ARG A 105 -23.33 20.56 -1.40
CA ARG A 105 -23.79 20.32 -2.78
C ARG A 105 -22.75 20.77 -3.81
N GLU A 106 -22.11 21.91 -3.58
CA GLU A 106 -21.06 22.42 -4.46
C GLU A 106 -19.84 21.48 -4.48
N ILE A 107 -19.42 20.99 -3.30
CA ILE A 107 -18.36 19.98 -3.18
C ILE A 107 -18.72 18.73 -4.00
N LEU A 108 -19.94 18.20 -3.86
CA LEU A 108 -20.38 17.02 -4.61
C LEU A 108 -20.41 17.28 -6.13
N ALA A 109 -20.88 18.45 -6.56
CA ALA A 109 -20.92 18.83 -7.97
C ALA A 109 -19.51 18.91 -8.58
N ILE A 110 -18.56 19.58 -7.91
CA ILE A 110 -17.17 19.66 -8.37
C ILE A 110 -16.56 18.26 -8.36
N TRP A 111 -16.79 17.46 -7.32
CA TRP A 111 -16.26 16.11 -7.20
C TRP A 111 -16.71 15.21 -8.35
N HIS A 112 -18.01 15.24 -8.67
CA HIS A 112 -18.59 14.52 -9.80
C HIS A 112 -18.01 15.02 -11.14
N LYS A 113 -17.89 16.35 -11.33
CA LYS A 113 -17.26 16.93 -12.53
C LYS A 113 -15.79 16.51 -12.70
N LEU A 114 -15.08 16.27 -11.59
CA LEU A 114 -13.73 15.71 -11.61
C LEU A 114 -13.70 14.19 -11.89
N GLY A 115 -14.84 13.51 -11.96
CA GLY A 115 -14.93 12.08 -12.28
C GLY A 115 -14.35 11.17 -11.18
N TYR A 116 -14.36 11.63 -9.93
CA TYR A 116 -13.93 10.83 -8.78
C TYR A 116 -15.09 10.04 -8.19
N THR A 117 -14.80 8.86 -7.63
CA THR A 117 -15.81 8.02 -6.95
C THR A 117 -16.12 8.55 -5.56
N MET A 118 -17.28 8.19 -5.00
CA MET A 118 -17.68 8.67 -3.68
C MET A 118 -16.82 8.06 -2.55
N ASP A 119 -16.40 6.80 -2.66
CA ASP A 119 -15.43 6.17 -1.73
C ASP A 119 -14.12 6.98 -1.59
N SER A 120 -13.70 7.62 -2.69
CA SER A 120 -12.49 8.44 -2.69
C SER A 120 -12.70 9.80 -2.02
N LEU A 121 -13.94 10.29 -1.92
CA LEU A 121 -14.29 11.49 -1.16
C LEU A 121 -14.18 11.21 0.34
N ASP A 122 -14.80 10.13 0.82
CA ASP A 122 -14.70 9.71 2.22
C ASP A 122 -13.24 9.45 2.62
N THR A 123 -12.48 8.78 1.76
CA THR A 123 -11.04 8.58 1.97
C THR A 123 -10.29 9.91 2.10
N ARG A 124 -10.65 10.92 1.30
CA ARG A 124 -10.02 12.25 1.37
C ARG A 124 -10.43 12.97 2.66
N VAL A 125 -11.71 12.94 3.03
CA VAL A 125 -12.24 13.55 4.26
C VAL A 125 -11.58 12.92 5.50
N LYS A 126 -11.50 11.59 5.55
CA LYS A 126 -10.82 10.86 6.63
C LYS A 126 -9.35 11.24 6.75
N ARG A 127 -8.63 11.34 5.62
CA ARG A 127 -7.20 11.71 5.63
C ARG A 127 -6.95 13.16 6.00
N ALA A 128 -7.82 14.08 5.57
CA ALA A 128 -7.63 15.52 5.79
C ALA A 128 -8.13 15.98 7.16
N PHE A 129 -9.22 15.39 7.65
CA PHE A 129 -9.97 15.90 8.81
C PHE A 129 -10.26 14.85 9.87
N GLY A 130 -9.93 13.58 9.64
CA GLY A 130 -10.20 12.49 10.57
C GLY A 130 -11.68 12.06 10.66
N VAL A 131 -12.55 12.59 9.80
CA VAL A 131 -13.97 12.25 9.76
C VAL A 131 -14.19 11.08 8.80
N GLU A 132 -14.87 10.03 9.24
CA GLU A 132 -15.03 8.79 8.45
C GLU A 132 -15.82 8.99 7.15
N CYS A 133 -16.81 9.89 7.16
CA CYS A 133 -17.73 10.09 6.05
C CYS A 133 -17.95 11.59 5.76
N PHE A 134 -18.00 11.97 4.49
CA PHE A 134 -18.27 13.36 4.07
C PHE A 134 -19.60 13.92 4.63
N GLU A 135 -20.63 13.09 4.67
CA GLU A 135 -21.94 13.44 5.25
C GLU A 135 -21.84 13.94 6.69
N TRP A 136 -20.94 13.34 7.48
CA TRP A 136 -20.71 13.66 8.90
C TRP A 136 -19.80 14.87 9.11
N LEU A 137 -19.27 15.44 8.03
CA LEU A 137 -18.49 16.66 8.12
C LEU A 137 -19.43 17.82 8.48
N GLN A 138 -19.34 18.33 9.70
CA GLN A 138 -20.20 19.42 10.21
C GLN A 138 -19.42 20.70 10.53
N ASP A 139 -18.07 20.64 10.51
CA ASP A 139 -17.23 21.81 10.77
C ASP A 139 -17.12 22.70 9.53
N GLY A 140 -17.56 23.96 9.64
CA GLY A 140 -17.57 24.91 8.54
C GLY A 140 -16.17 25.26 8.01
N GLY A 141 -15.15 25.26 8.88
CA GLY A 141 -13.77 25.51 8.49
C GLY A 141 -13.20 24.38 7.63
N GLN A 142 -13.48 23.13 8.00
CA GLN A 142 -13.11 21.94 7.23
C GLN A 142 -13.85 21.88 5.89
N ILE A 143 -15.14 22.20 5.88
CA ILE A 143 -15.94 22.27 4.64
C ILE A 143 -15.40 23.34 3.70
N SER A 144 -15.14 24.55 4.20
CA SER A 144 -14.57 25.65 3.41
C SER A 144 -13.17 25.31 2.86
N THR A 145 -12.34 24.65 3.67
CA THR A 145 -11.01 24.18 3.27
C THR A 145 -11.11 23.15 2.15
N LEU A 146 -12.01 22.16 2.28
CA LEU A 146 -12.24 21.15 1.26
C LEU A 146 -12.75 21.78 -0.04
N LEU A 147 -13.75 22.65 0.03
CA LEU A 147 -14.30 23.34 -1.14
C LEU A 147 -13.21 24.14 -1.88
N SER A 148 -12.39 24.89 -1.14
CA SER A 148 -11.29 25.68 -1.72
C SER A 148 -10.24 24.80 -2.42
N ASP A 149 -9.89 23.63 -1.85
CA ASP A 149 -9.00 22.66 -2.52
C ASP A 149 -9.61 22.13 -3.82
N LEU A 150 -10.91 21.78 -3.80
CA LEU A 150 -11.60 21.26 -4.98
C LEU A 150 -11.72 22.29 -6.10
N GLN A 151 -12.08 23.53 -5.78
CA GLN A 151 -12.14 24.63 -6.76
C GLN A 151 -10.76 24.88 -7.41
N ARG A 152 -9.66 24.76 -6.66
CA ARG A 152 -8.29 24.86 -7.22
C ARG A 152 -7.98 23.70 -8.17
N ARG A 153 -8.39 22.48 -7.84
CA ARG A 153 -8.20 21.29 -8.69
C ARG A 153 -9.00 21.39 -9.98
N GLU A 154 -10.24 21.84 -9.89
CA GLU A 154 -11.10 22.08 -11.05
C GLU A 154 -10.46 23.06 -12.02
N LYS A 155 -10.07 24.24 -11.54
CA LYS A 155 -9.35 25.25 -12.34
C LYS A 155 -8.07 24.69 -12.96
N SER A 156 -7.32 23.88 -12.21
CA SER A 156 -6.11 23.24 -12.74
C SER A 156 -6.41 22.22 -13.84
N ARG A 157 -7.53 21.49 -13.78
CA ARG A 157 -7.93 20.55 -14.83
C ARG A 157 -8.44 21.28 -16.07
N GLU A 158 -9.22 22.34 -15.89
CA GLU A 158 -9.71 23.16 -17.00
C GLU A 158 -8.55 23.79 -17.77
N ARG A 159 -7.53 24.32 -17.08
CA ARG A 159 -6.29 24.82 -17.72
C ARG A 159 -5.57 23.75 -18.53
N LYS A 160 -5.50 22.52 -18.03
CA LYS A 160 -4.86 21.40 -18.74
C LYS A 160 -5.70 20.92 -19.94
N ALA A 161 -7.02 20.95 -19.84
CA ALA A 161 -7.92 20.58 -20.93
C ALA A 161 -7.94 21.65 -22.04
N GLY A 162 -7.84 22.94 -21.68
CA GLY A 162 -7.76 24.06 -22.63
C GLY A 162 -6.38 24.23 -23.28
N GLY A 163 -5.30 23.85 -22.60
CA GLY A 163 -3.93 23.94 -23.13
C GLY A 163 -3.52 22.82 -24.10
N GLY A 164 -4.41 21.87 -24.40
CA GLY A 164 -4.17 20.76 -25.34
C GLY A 164 -4.70 21.00 -26.76
N ARG A 165 -5.18 22.21 -27.06
CA ARG A 165 -5.56 22.65 -28.41
C ARG A 165 -4.84 23.95 -28.73
N ALA A 166 -3.58 23.83 -29.12
CA ALA A 166 -2.85 24.83 -29.89
C ALA A 166 -1.84 24.07 -30.75
#